data_AF-A0A103YEV2-F1
#
_entry.id   AF-A0A103YEV2-F1
#
_cell.length_a   1.000
_cell.length_b   1.000
_cell.length_c   1.000
_cell.angle_alpha   90.00
_cell.angle_beta   90.00
_cell.angle_gamma   90.00
#
_symmetry.space_group_name_H-M   'P 1'
#
loop_
_entity.id
_entity.type
_entity.pdbx_description
1 polymer ?
#
loop_
_entity_poly.entity_id
_entity_poly.type
_entity_poly.pdbx_seq_one_letter_code
_entity_poly.pdbx_strand_id
1 'polypeptide(L)'
;MTLEDFFTLTELRDGLTTPTRVNELLTVMQKEKDCVVKNVGEATRQWSAVACTIATTENKDCLDLFIQLDGLWFIDRWLKDAQKFGNDTENRFLEELIIALLRALERLQVDNHRSISSGIDKTVQDLLGHSSSMVREKAKALCEGWTPIQDIDVAPTDVKMIEAIGNATECPAVAISNEENMEQSSDQKMLKEEMPTQETIMESASTNQDPV
;
A
#
# COMPACT_ATOMS: atom_id res chain seq x y z
N MET A 1 21.85 14.40 -17.13
CA MET A 1 20.38 14.41 -17.13
C MET A 1 19.98 13.38 -16.11
N THR A 2 19.33 13.84 -15.06
CA THR A 2 18.69 13.02 -14.03
C THR A 2 17.26 12.70 -14.46
N LEU A 3 16.62 11.76 -13.76
CA LEU A 3 15.17 11.55 -13.83
C LEU A 3 14.31 12.76 -13.48
N GLU A 4 14.82 13.75 -12.72
CA GLU A 4 14.09 15.00 -12.46
C GLU A 4 14.19 15.96 -13.65
N ASP A 5 15.39 16.11 -14.25
CA ASP A 5 15.62 16.93 -15.44
C ASP A 5 14.85 16.43 -16.68
N PHE A 6 14.35 15.19 -16.64
CA PHE A 6 13.67 14.53 -17.76
C PHE A 6 12.28 15.14 -18.07
N PHE A 7 11.55 15.58 -17.05
CA PHE A 7 10.16 16.00 -17.20
C PHE A 7 10.04 17.50 -17.44
N THR A 8 9.16 17.89 -18.36
CA THR A 8 8.70 19.28 -18.47
C THR A 8 7.75 19.62 -17.30
N LEU A 9 7.64 20.91 -16.97
CA LEU A 9 6.67 21.39 -15.96
C LEU A 9 5.22 21.02 -16.28
N THR A 10 4.90 20.82 -17.57
CA THR A 10 3.59 20.32 -18.01
C THR A 10 3.42 18.84 -17.67
N GLU A 11 4.41 17.99 -17.97
CA GLU A 11 4.34 16.55 -17.66
C GLU A 11 4.29 16.28 -16.16
N LEU A 12 5.02 17.03 -15.34
CA LEU A 12 4.92 16.92 -13.87
C LEU A 12 3.52 17.24 -13.33
N ARG A 13 2.67 17.96 -14.08
CA ARG A 13 1.30 18.35 -13.70
C ARG A 13 0.23 17.46 -14.34
N ASP A 14 0.33 17.23 -15.64
CA ASP A 14 -0.69 16.61 -16.49
C ASP A 14 -0.34 15.15 -16.88
N GLY A 15 0.86 14.69 -16.52
CA GLY A 15 1.38 13.37 -16.84
C GLY A 15 1.94 13.25 -18.27
N LEU A 16 2.25 12.01 -18.67
CA LEU A 16 2.79 11.71 -20.00
C LEU A 16 1.67 11.60 -21.04
N THR A 17 1.74 12.43 -22.07
CA THR A 17 0.70 12.52 -23.10
C THR A 17 0.99 11.68 -24.35
N THR A 18 2.22 11.18 -24.53
CA THR A 18 2.62 10.42 -25.73
C THR A 18 3.48 9.18 -25.40
N PRO A 19 3.26 8.02 -26.05
CA PRO A 19 4.03 6.80 -25.79
C PRO A 19 5.54 6.95 -26.03
N THR A 20 5.96 7.82 -26.96
CA THR A 20 7.38 8.13 -27.21
C THR A 20 8.09 8.60 -25.93
N ARG A 21 7.45 9.47 -25.14
CA ARG A 21 8.01 9.99 -23.89
C ARG A 21 8.14 8.91 -22.81
N VAL A 22 7.26 7.90 -22.81
CA VAL A 22 7.39 6.72 -21.94
C VAL A 22 8.63 5.91 -22.32
N ASN A 23 8.86 5.66 -23.60
CA ASN A 23 10.05 4.94 -24.07
C ASN A 23 11.35 5.71 -23.74
N GLU A 24 11.35 7.04 -23.89
CA GLU A 24 12.47 7.90 -23.47
C GLU A 24 12.69 7.86 -21.95
N LEU A 25 11.62 7.93 -21.14
CA LEU A 25 11.67 7.83 -19.68
C LEU A 25 12.32 6.52 -19.24
N LEU A 26 11.83 5.39 -19.75
CA LEU A 26 12.41 4.07 -19.44
C LEU A 26 13.87 3.97 -19.89
N THR A 27 14.23 4.62 -21.00
CA THR A 27 15.62 4.72 -21.48
C THR A 27 16.52 5.54 -20.54
N VAL A 28 15.98 6.49 -19.75
CA VAL A 28 16.72 7.17 -18.66
C VAL A 28 16.76 6.31 -17.40
N MET A 29 15.62 5.74 -16.97
CA MET A 29 15.53 4.83 -15.83
C MET A 29 16.51 3.66 -15.93
N GLN A 30 16.64 3.06 -17.12
CA GLN A 30 17.59 1.97 -17.39
C GLN A 30 19.07 2.41 -17.31
N LYS A 31 19.40 3.67 -17.61
CA LYS A 31 20.78 4.20 -17.47
C LYS A 31 21.14 4.49 -16.01
N GLU A 32 20.16 4.89 -15.20
CA GLU A 32 20.35 5.11 -13.76
C GLU A 32 20.26 3.81 -12.93
N LYS A 33 19.71 2.73 -13.51
CA LYS A 33 19.57 1.40 -12.87
C LYS A 33 20.85 0.89 -12.19
N ASP A 34 21.99 1.05 -12.85
CA ASP A 34 23.29 0.52 -12.41
C ASP A 34 24.11 1.57 -11.64
N CYS A 35 23.60 2.80 -11.51
CA CYS A 35 24.15 3.77 -10.57
C CYS A 35 23.86 3.33 -9.14
N VAL A 36 24.91 3.10 -8.35
CA VAL A 36 24.78 3.00 -6.89
C VAL A 36 24.14 4.29 -6.36
N VAL A 37 23.12 4.16 -5.50
CA VAL A 37 22.48 5.29 -4.81
C VAL A 37 23.49 5.91 -3.84
N LYS A 38 24.22 6.92 -4.32
CA LYS A 38 25.23 7.67 -3.55
C LYS A 38 24.61 8.66 -2.57
N ASN A 39 23.37 9.08 -2.85
CA ASN A 39 22.62 10.05 -2.07
C ASN A 39 21.15 9.63 -2.06
N VAL A 40 20.65 9.18 -0.90
CA VAL A 40 19.25 8.76 -0.75
C VAL A 40 18.30 9.92 -1.01
N GLY A 41 18.61 11.13 -0.55
CA GLY A 41 17.74 12.31 -0.73
C GLY A 41 17.67 12.84 -2.16
N GLU A 42 18.63 12.51 -3.02
CA GLU A 42 18.58 12.79 -4.45
C GLU A 42 17.72 11.75 -5.18
N ALA A 43 17.97 10.46 -4.90
CA ALA A 43 17.25 9.35 -5.48
C ALA A 43 15.75 9.37 -5.11
N THR A 44 15.39 9.65 -3.85
CA THR A 44 13.98 9.71 -3.43
C THR A 44 13.21 10.84 -4.13
N ARG A 45 13.85 11.98 -4.40
CA ARG A 45 13.25 13.08 -5.18
C ARG A 45 13.05 12.68 -6.65
N GLN A 46 14.03 12.03 -7.26
CA GLN A 46 13.94 11.48 -8.62
C GLN A 46 12.82 10.45 -8.74
N TRP A 47 12.74 9.48 -7.82
CA TRP A 47 11.70 8.44 -7.82
C TRP A 47 10.31 9.04 -7.56
N SER A 48 10.22 10.07 -6.70
CA SER A 48 8.97 10.81 -6.45
C SER A 48 8.50 11.58 -7.69
N ALA A 49 9.41 12.22 -8.44
CA ALA A 49 9.08 12.89 -9.71
C ALA A 49 8.48 11.91 -10.74
N VAL A 50 9.07 10.71 -10.89
CA VAL A 50 8.52 9.66 -11.75
C VAL A 50 7.16 9.18 -11.21
N ALA A 51 7.07 8.84 -9.92
CA ALA A 51 5.84 8.30 -9.32
C ALA A 51 4.65 9.28 -9.42
N CYS A 52 4.87 10.56 -9.13
CA CYS A 52 3.86 11.60 -9.29
C CYS A 52 3.42 11.75 -10.76
N THR A 53 4.37 11.75 -11.70
CA THR A 53 4.06 11.86 -13.14
C THR A 53 3.26 10.65 -13.66
N ILE A 54 3.59 9.44 -13.22
CA ILE A 54 2.81 8.24 -13.57
C ILE A 54 1.42 8.29 -12.92
N ALA A 55 1.30 8.80 -11.68
CA ALA A 55 0.01 8.96 -11.01
C ALA A 55 -0.91 10.01 -11.66
N THR A 56 -0.37 11.09 -12.25
CA THR A 56 -1.15 12.10 -12.98
C THR A 56 -1.45 11.71 -14.43
N THR A 57 -0.68 10.78 -15.03
CA THR A 57 -0.86 10.34 -16.42
C THR A 57 -2.26 9.76 -16.67
N GLU A 58 -3.01 10.37 -17.60
CA GLU A 58 -4.34 9.90 -18.01
C GLU A 58 -4.34 9.05 -19.29
N ASN A 59 -3.28 9.14 -20.11
CA ASN A 59 -3.18 8.39 -21.36
C ASN A 59 -2.96 6.90 -21.07
N LYS A 60 -3.96 6.05 -21.37
CA LYS A 60 -3.87 4.59 -21.17
C LYS A 60 -2.75 3.93 -21.96
N ASP A 61 -2.56 4.29 -23.23
CA ASP A 61 -1.47 3.75 -24.06
C ASP A 61 -0.09 4.03 -23.43
N CYS A 62 0.06 5.14 -22.71
CA CYS A 62 1.27 5.48 -21.98
C CYS A 62 1.46 4.64 -20.71
N LEU A 63 0.38 4.40 -19.94
CA LEU A 63 0.40 3.54 -18.76
C LEU A 63 0.66 2.07 -19.15
N ASP A 64 -0.04 1.58 -20.17
CA ASP A 64 0.11 0.22 -20.69
C ASP A 64 1.52 0.00 -21.27
N LEU A 65 2.08 0.99 -21.97
CA LEU A 65 3.47 0.91 -22.46
C LEU A 65 4.49 0.95 -21.30
N PHE A 66 4.25 1.73 -20.24
CA PHE A 66 5.12 1.74 -19.06
C PHE A 66 5.20 0.35 -18.41
N ILE A 67 4.08 -0.38 -18.35
CA ILE A 67 4.04 -1.77 -17.89
C ILE A 67 4.75 -2.71 -18.87
N GLN A 68 4.54 -2.56 -20.19
CA GLN A 68 5.18 -3.40 -21.21
C GLN A 68 6.70 -3.24 -21.29
N LEU A 69 7.25 -2.12 -20.84
CA LEU A 69 8.69 -1.84 -20.78
C LEU A 69 9.31 -2.11 -19.39
N ASP A 70 8.73 -3.04 -18.63
CA ASP A 70 9.13 -3.46 -17.27
C ASP A 70 9.17 -2.31 -16.23
N GLY A 71 8.38 -1.24 -16.41
CA GLY A 71 8.33 -0.11 -15.48
C GLY A 71 7.94 -0.49 -14.05
N LEU A 72 7.16 -1.57 -13.87
CA LEU A 72 6.82 -2.13 -12.57
C LEU A 72 8.06 -2.61 -11.78
N TRP A 73 9.10 -3.12 -12.46
CA TRP A 73 10.35 -3.54 -11.81
C TRP A 73 11.06 -2.38 -11.11
N PHE A 74 10.97 -1.17 -11.67
CA PHE A 74 11.53 0.03 -11.06
C PHE A 74 10.72 0.48 -9.84
N ILE A 75 9.38 0.51 -9.94
CA ILE A 75 8.51 0.86 -8.81
C ILE A 75 8.69 -0.14 -7.65
N ASP A 76 8.76 -1.44 -7.95
CA ASP A 76 9.06 -2.50 -6.98
C ASP A 76 10.40 -2.27 -6.26
N ARG A 77 11.47 -2.01 -7.02
CA ARG A 77 12.79 -1.70 -6.46
C ARG A 77 12.76 -0.45 -5.59
N TRP A 78 12.10 0.61 -6.03
CA TRP A 78 12.01 1.87 -5.29
C TRP A 78 11.18 1.73 -4.01
N LEU A 79 10.11 0.93 -4.01
CA LEU A 79 9.36 0.56 -2.80
C LEU A 79 10.22 -0.28 -1.84
N LYS A 80 11.00 -1.23 -2.34
CA LYS A 80 11.94 -2.04 -1.53
C LYS A 80 13.06 -1.20 -0.93
N ASP A 81 13.62 -0.25 -1.69
CA ASP A 81 14.70 0.61 -1.23
C ASP A 81 14.20 1.68 -0.26
N ALA A 82 13.03 2.30 -0.51
CA ALA A 82 12.40 3.24 0.41
C ALA A 82 12.07 2.62 1.79
N GLN A 83 11.57 1.37 1.82
CA GLN A 83 11.32 0.65 3.07
C GLN A 83 12.59 0.41 3.89
N LYS A 84 13.71 0.02 3.24
CA LYS A 84 15.01 -0.16 3.92
C LYS A 84 15.47 1.14 4.60
N PHE A 85 15.37 2.27 3.89
CA PHE A 85 15.77 3.57 4.43
C PHE A 85 14.79 4.13 5.49
N GLY A 86 13.54 3.69 5.50
CA GLY A 86 12.50 4.14 6.44
C GLY A 86 12.58 3.49 7.82
N ASN A 87 13.22 2.33 7.96
CA ASN A 87 13.33 1.63 9.24
C ASN A 87 14.32 2.29 10.21
N ASP A 88 15.34 2.97 9.71
CA ASP A 88 16.40 3.60 10.53
C ASP A 88 16.03 5.01 11.02
N THR A 89 14.99 5.64 10.46
CA THR A 89 14.47 6.96 10.90
C THR A 89 13.05 7.15 10.40
N GLU A 90 12.13 7.63 11.25
CA GLU A 90 10.75 8.03 10.88
C GLU A 90 10.75 9.26 9.95
N ASN A 91 11.11 9.04 8.68
CA ASN A 91 11.34 10.07 7.71
C ASN A 91 10.11 10.28 6.84
N ARG A 92 9.35 11.36 7.11
CA ARG A 92 8.15 11.74 6.36
C ARG A 92 8.37 11.79 4.84
N PHE A 93 9.55 12.19 4.36
CA PHE A 93 9.83 12.23 2.92
C PHE A 93 9.85 10.84 2.26
N LEU A 94 10.19 9.79 3.02
CA LEU A 94 10.10 8.40 2.57
C LEU A 94 8.65 7.89 2.61
N GLU A 95 7.87 8.29 3.61
CA GLU A 95 6.43 8.00 3.67
C GLU A 95 5.70 8.62 2.46
N GLU A 96 5.95 9.90 2.19
CA GLU A 96 5.38 10.63 1.04
C GLU A 96 5.78 10.00 -0.30
N LEU A 97 7.02 9.54 -0.44
CA LEU A 97 7.49 8.77 -1.59
C LEU A 97 6.75 7.42 -1.73
N ILE A 98 6.61 6.65 -0.65
CA ILE A 98 5.89 5.36 -0.68
C ILE A 98 4.43 5.61 -1.11
N ILE A 99 3.78 6.64 -0.58
CA ILE A 99 2.42 7.03 -0.97
C ILE A 99 2.35 7.41 -2.45
N ALA A 100 3.33 8.14 -2.99
CA ALA A 100 3.40 8.46 -4.42
C ALA A 100 3.56 7.20 -5.29
N LEU A 101 4.43 6.26 -4.89
CA LEU A 101 4.63 4.98 -5.58
C LEU A 101 3.37 4.10 -5.56
N LEU A 102 2.65 4.04 -4.44
CA LEU A 102 1.37 3.32 -4.35
C LEU A 102 0.28 3.97 -5.23
N ARG A 103 0.22 5.31 -5.32
CA ARG A 103 -0.66 6.03 -6.25
C ARG A 103 -0.30 5.78 -7.72
N ALA A 104 0.97 5.60 -8.04
CA ALA A 104 1.40 5.21 -9.39
C ALA A 104 0.88 3.81 -9.75
N LEU A 105 0.94 2.84 -8.84
CA LEU A 105 0.39 1.48 -9.05
C LEU A 105 -1.13 1.48 -9.19
N GLU A 106 -1.82 2.28 -8.38
CA GLU A 106 -3.27 2.53 -8.47
C GLU A 106 -3.65 3.10 -9.84
N ARG A 107 -2.87 4.05 -10.38
CA ARG A 107 -3.11 4.62 -11.72
C ARG A 107 -2.85 3.62 -12.85
N LEU A 108 -1.78 2.83 -12.72
CA LEU A 108 -1.38 1.80 -13.67
C LEU A 108 -2.38 0.63 -13.80
N GLN A 109 -3.39 0.51 -12.91
CA GLN A 109 -4.43 -0.54 -12.97
C GLN A 109 -3.83 -1.95 -13.11
N VAL A 110 -2.74 -2.22 -12.39
CA VAL A 110 -2.01 -3.50 -12.43
C VAL A 110 -2.95 -4.65 -12.08
N ASP A 111 -3.05 -5.67 -12.95
CA ASP A 111 -3.85 -6.87 -12.69
C ASP A 111 -3.14 -7.88 -11.77
N ASN A 112 -3.89 -8.84 -11.22
CA ASN A 112 -3.38 -9.90 -10.33
C ASN A 112 -2.20 -10.69 -10.93
N HIS A 113 -2.27 -11.03 -12.21
CA HIS A 113 -1.22 -11.82 -12.85
C HIS A 113 0.07 -10.99 -12.94
N ARG A 114 -0.03 -9.70 -13.28
CA ARG A 114 1.12 -8.78 -13.35
C ARG A 114 1.70 -8.43 -12.00
N SER A 115 0.89 -8.26 -10.95
CA SER A 115 1.42 -7.97 -9.62
C SER A 115 2.23 -9.14 -9.07
N ILE A 116 1.73 -10.38 -9.26
CA ILE A 116 2.46 -11.62 -8.93
C ILE A 116 3.70 -11.79 -9.82
N SER A 117 3.57 -11.65 -11.16
CA SER A 117 4.69 -11.92 -12.08
C SER A 117 5.84 -10.92 -11.98
N SER A 118 5.58 -9.71 -11.46
CA SER A 118 6.62 -8.72 -11.14
C SER A 118 7.13 -8.80 -9.70
N GLY A 119 6.48 -9.61 -8.83
CA GLY A 119 6.84 -9.74 -7.41
C GLY A 119 6.56 -8.50 -6.56
N ILE A 120 5.75 -7.57 -7.08
CA ILE A 120 5.36 -6.31 -6.41
C ILE A 120 4.16 -6.53 -5.47
N ASP A 121 3.39 -7.60 -5.69
CA ASP A 121 2.36 -8.10 -4.78
C ASP A 121 2.92 -8.28 -3.36
N LYS A 122 4.07 -8.96 -3.23
CA LYS A 122 4.73 -9.22 -1.97
C LYS A 122 5.22 -7.93 -1.31
N THR A 123 5.79 -7.03 -2.11
CA THR A 123 6.34 -5.73 -1.68
C THR A 123 5.26 -4.80 -1.11
N VAL A 124 4.07 -4.80 -1.70
CA VAL A 124 2.93 -4.03 -1.19
C VAL A 124 2.24 -4.74 -0.02
N GLN A 125 2.24 -6.07 0.01
CA GLN A 125 1.78 -6.82 1.18
C GLN A 125 2.64 -6.53 2.42
N ASP A 126 3.97 -6.37 2.28
CA ASP A 126 4.85 -6.05 3.42
C ASP A 126 4.57 -4.65 4.00
N LEU A 127 4.10 -3.70 3.17
CA LEU A 127 3.66 -2.37 3.62
C LEU A 127 2.39 -2.40 4.51
N LEU A 128 1.68 -3.52 4.62
CA LEU A 128 0.59 -3.69 5.59
C LEU A 128 1.07 -3.65 7.05
N GLY A 129 2.39 -3.85 7.29
CA GLY A 129 3.03 -3.66 8.59
C GLY A 129 3.56 -2.26 8.87
N HIS A 130 3.46 -1.31 7.94
CA HIS A 130 4.07 0.02 8.04
C HIS A 130 3.42 0.88 9.15
N SER A 131 4.19 1.77 9.79
CA SER A 131 3.71 2.60 10.91
C SER A 131 2.53 3.49 10.51
N SER A 132 2.71 4.32 9.48
CA SER A 132 1.67 5.19 8.90
C SER A 132 0.42 4.41 8.49
N SER A 133 -0.75 4.88 8.94
CA SER A 133 -2.05 4.33 8.52
C SER A 133 -2.33 4.59 7.05
N MET A 134 -1.96 5.77 6.52
CA MET A 134 -2.19 6.13 5.11
C MET A 134 -1.42 5.22 4.14
N VAL A 135 -0.20 4.80 4.51
CA VAL A 135 0.55 3.78 3.75
C VAL A 135 -0.17 2.43 3.80
N ARG A 136 -0.57 1.97 4.99
CA ARG A 136 -1.29 0.69 5.16
C ARG A 136 -2.64 0.66 4.43
N GLU A 137 -3.39 1.74 4.45
CA GLU A 137 -4.69 1.88 3.77
C GLU A 137 -4.53 1.82 2.25
N LYS A 138 -3.55 2.51 1.68
CA LYS A 138 -3.25 2.44 0.24
C LYS A 138 -2.70 1.07 -0.19
N ALA A 139 -1.83 0.47 0.61
CA ALA A 139 -1.34 -0.89 0.37
C ALA A 139 -2.47 -1.92 0.43
N LYS A 140 -3.37 -1.81 1.42
CA LYS A 140 -4.55 -2.67 1.56
C LYS A 140 -5.46 -2.56 0.34
N ALA A 141 -5.81 -1.35 -0.10
CA ALA A 141 -6.69 -1.15 -1.26
C ALA A 141 -6.13 -1.77 -2.56
N LEU A 142 -4.81 -1.73 -2.75
CA LEU A 142 -4.14 -2.41 -3.87
C LEU A 142 -4.21 -3.93 -3.74
N CYS A 143 -3.92 -4.50 -2.56
CA CYS A 143 -4.04 -5.94 -2.32
C CYS A 143 -5.49 -6.46 -2.49
N GLU A 144 -6.49 -5.67 -2.09
CA GLU A 144 -7.90 -5.98 -2.32
C GLU A 144 -8.24 -5.92 -3.83
N GLY A 145 -7.78 -4.89 -4.56
CA GLY A 145 -7.94 -4.80 -6.02
C GLY A 145 -7.18 -5.86 -6.83
N TRP A 146 -6.14 -6.46 -6.25
CA TRP A 146 -5.40 -7.59 -6.82
C TRP A 146 -5.91 -8.96 -6.37
N THR A 147 -6.87 -9.04 -5.47
CA THR A 147 -7.45 -10.33 -5.07
C THR A 147 -8.24 -10.90 -6.25
N PRO A 148 -7.97 -12.13 -6.72
CA PRO A 148 -8.77 -12.72 -7.79
C PRO A 148 -10.24 -12.75 -7.38
N ILE A 149 -11.11 -12.20 -8.21
CA ILE A 149 -12.55 -12.40 -8.07
C ILE A 149 -12.77 -13.89 -8.36
N GLN A 150 -12.87 -14.70 -7.31
CA GLN A 150 -13.39 -16.04 -7.43
C GLN A 150 -14.83 -15.89 -7.91
N ASP A 151 -15.16 -16.48 -9.05
CA ASP A 151 -16.54 -16.50 -9.54
C ASP A 151 -17.43 -17.11 -8.46
N ILE A 152 -18.30 -16.28 -7.87
CA ILE A 152 -19.28 -16.71 -6.88
C ILE A 152 -20.39 -17.43 -7.65
N ASP A 153 -20.12 -18.66 -8.05
CA ASP A 153 -21.07 -19.60 -8.63
C ASP A 153 -22.07 -20.08 -7.56
N VAL A 154 -22.94 -19.15 -7.14
CA VAL A 154 -24.19 -19.47 -6.46
C VAL A 154 -25.16 -19.93 -7.55
N ALA A 155 -24.98 -21.20 -7.94
CA ALA A 155 -25.91 -21.91 -8.80
C ALA A 155 -27.35 -21.78 -8.25
N PRO A 156 -28.36 -21.62 -9.12
CA PRO A 156 -29.72 -21.29 -8.68
C PRO A 156 -30.36 -22.42 -7.89
N THR A 157 -30.99 -22.07 -6.77
CA THR A 157 -31.77 -22.99 -5.94
C THR A 157 -32.94 -23.59 -6.73
N ASP A 158 -32.98 -24.91 -6.88
CA ASP A 158 -34.21 -25.65 -7.17
C ASP A 158 -34.41 -26.73 -6.09
N VAL A 159 -35.66 -26.89 -5.66
CA VAL A 159 -36.08 -27.74 -4.53
C VAL A 159 -37.11 -28.74 -5.00
N LYS A 160 -36.69 -30.01 -5.18
CA LYS A 160 -37.62 -31.08 -5.52
C LYS A 160 -37.36 -32.39 -4.77
N MET A 161 -38.15 -32.57 -3.72
CA MET A 161 -38.32 -33.81 -2.96
C MET A 161 -39.22 -34.79 -3.72
N ILE A 162 -38.92 -36.10 -3.67
CA ILE A 162 -39.88 -37.23 -3.55
C ILE A 162 -39.14 -38.57 -3.39
N GLU A 163 -39.80 -39.48 -2.65
CA GLU A 163 -39.45 -40.85 -2.18
C GLU A 163 -39.32 -41.92 -3.30
N ALA A 164 -38.79 -43.15 -3.10
CA ALA A 164 -37.90 -43.77 -2.08
C ALA A 164 -37.20 -45.02 -2.73
N ILE A 165 -37.09 -46.29 -2.26
CA ILE A 165 -37.65 -47.12 -1.17
C ILE A 165 -36.63 -48.24 -0.79
N GLY A 166 -36.40 -48.48 0.50
CA GLY A 166 -35.73 -49.70 1.03
C GLY A 166 -34.19 -49.68 1.06
N ASN A 167 -33.50 -50.44 1.93
CA ASN A 167 -33.93 -51.44 2.92
C ASN A 167 -33.08 -51.38 4.22
N ALA A 168 -33.52 -52.07 5.29
CA ALA A 168 -33.08 -51.79 6.67
C ALA A 168 -32.08 -52.80 7.27
N THR A 169 -31.30 -52.37 8.27
CA THR A 169 -30.75 -53.21 9.35
C THR A 169 -30.58 -52.39 10.64
N GLU A 170 -31.22 -52.87 11.71
CA GLU A 170 -31.02 -52.67 13.15
C GLU A 170 -30.37 -51.39 13.74
N CYS A 171 -31.13 -50.72 14.61
CA CYS A 171 -30.59 -50.02 15.78
C CYS A 171 -30.33 -51.01 16.93
N PRO A 172 -29.61 -50.59 17.97
CA PRO A 172 -30.27 -50.57 19.28
C PRO A 172 -30.20 -49.21 19.96
N ALA A 173 -31.24 -48.86 20.71
CA ALA A 173 -31.30 -47.65 21.51
C ALA A 173 -31.07 -47.95 22.99
N VAL A 174 -30.34 -47.07 23.67
CA VAL A 174 -30.45 -46.86 25.13
C VAL A 174 -30.53 -45.36 25.35
N ALA A 175 -31.55 -44.92 26.09
CA ALA A 175 -31.72 -43.53 26.50
C ALA A 175 -31.35 -43.36 27.98
N ILE A 176 -31.03 -42.13 28.39
CA ILE A 176 -31.73 -41.40 29.47
C ILE A 176 -31.19 -39.96 29.54
N SER A 177 -32.03 -39.07 30.03
CA SER A 177 -31.88 -37.60 30.04
C SER A 177 -30.98 -37.06 31.18
N ASN A 178 -31.03 -35.72 31.37
CA ASN A 178 -30.61 -34.92 32.53
C ASN A 178 -29.18 -34.31 32.45
N GLU A 179 -28.89 -33.15 33.05
CA GLU A 179 -29.63 -31.90 33.31
C GLU A 179 -28.61 -30.83 33.78
N GLU A 180 -28.99 -29.54 33.87
CA GLU A 180 -28.27 -28.42 34.54
C GLU A 180 -26.83 -28.08 34.04
N ASN A 181 -26.55 -26.91 33.46
CA ASN A 181 -26.56 -25.54 34.02
C ASN A 181 -25.42 -25.23 35.02
N MET A 182 -24.49 -24.34 34.64
CA MET A 182 -23.75 -23.52 35.59
C MET A 182 -23.28 -22.21 34.96
N GLU A 183 -23.74 -21.09 35.52
CA GLU A 183 -23.19 -19.75 35.27
C GLU A 183 -21.81 -19.58 35.93
N GLN A 184 -20.98 -18.67 35.44
CA GLN A 184 -20.39 -17.67 36.35
C GLN A 184 -19.92 -16.40 35.64
N SER A 185 -20.24 -15.25 36.25
CA SER A 185 -19.80 -13.91 35.84
C SER A 185 -18.48 -13.53 36.54
N SER A 186 -17.76 -12.56 35.97
CA SER A 186 -16.96 -11.60 36.74
C SER A 186 -16.79 -10.28 36.00
N ASP A 187 -17.64 -9.31 36.31
CA ASP A 187 -17.28 -7.89 36.19
C ASP A 187 -16.07 -7.57 37.09
N GLN A 188 -15.13 -6.77 36.60
CA GLN A 188 -14.41 -5.82 37.45
C GLN A 188 -14.24 -4.47 36.75
N LYS A 189 -14.16 -3.42 37.57
CA LYS A 189 -14.55 -2.06 37.22
C LYS A 189 -13.61 -1.06 37.87
N MET A 190 -13.27 0.00 37.12
CA MET A 190 -12.69 1.26 37.60
C MET A 190 -11.26 1.20 38.15
N LEU A 191 -10.42 2.10 37.64
CA LEU A 191 -9.87 3.16 38.47
C LEU A 191 -9.77 4.45 37.62
N LYS A 192 -9.73 5.59 38.29
CA LYS A 192 -9.46 6.92 37.71
C LYS A 192 -8.28 7.50 38.46
N GLU A 193 -7.36 8.15 37.78
CA GLU A 193 -6.52 9.20 38.36
C GLU A 193 -6.41 10.37 37.37
N GLU A 194 -6.03 11.53 37.88
CA GLU A 194 -6.14 12.84 37.24
C GLU A 194 -4.92 13.70 37.67
N MET A 195 -4.71 14.83 37.00
CA MET A 195 -3.77 15.91 37.39
C MET A 195 -2.27 15.59 37.17
N PRO A 196 -1.35 16.60 37.15
CA PRO A 196 -1.57 18.02 37.43
C PRO A 196 -1.14 19.02 36.34
N THR A 197 -1.73 20.21 36.44
CA THR A 197 -1.21 21.46 35.86
C THR A 197 0.10 21.88 36.55
N GLN A 198 1.07 22.39 35.77
CA GLN A 198 2.05 23.34 36.30
C GLN A 198 2.30 24.46 35.29
N GLU A 199 2.24 25.71 35.76
CA GLU A 199 2.82 26.85 35.07
C GLU A 199 4.35 26.83 35.24
N THR A 200 5.07 27.39 34.28
CA THR A 200 6.37 28.03 34.57
C THR A 200 6.51 29.25 33.69
N ILE A 201 6.41 30.42 34.31
CA ILE A 201 6.83 31.68 33.72
C ILE A 201 8.35 31.75 33.92
N MET A 202 9.12 31.87 32.84
CA MET A 202 10.44 32.48 32.95
C MET A 202 10.77 33.34 31.75
N GLU A 203 10.82 34.63 32.06
CA GLU A 203 11.32 35.75 31.28
C GLU A 203 12.76 35.49 30.76
N SER A 204 13.05 35.97 29.56
CA SER A 204 14.42 36.16 29.06
C SER A 204 14.41 37.25 27.99
N ALA A 205 14.86 38.45 28.36
CA ALA A 205 14.91 39.59 27.46
C ALA A 205 16.10 39.51 26.50
N SER A 206 15.85 39.76 25.21
CA SER A 206 16.87 39.93 24.17
C SER A 206 16.63 41.22 23.39
N THR A 207 16.69 42.36 24.08
CA THR A 207 16.82 43.66 23.42
C THR A 207 18.27 43.84 23.00
N ASN A 208 18.50 44.08 21.71
CA ASN A 208 19.83 44.30 21.14
C ASN A 208 20.48 45.60 21.66
N GLN A 209 21.73 45.79 21.20
CA GLN A 209 22.24 47.06 20.64
C GLN A 209 23.24 47.87 21.48
N ASP A 210 24.52 47.45 21.37
CA ASP A 210 25.65 48.38 21.16
C ASP A 210 25.29 49.43 20.08
N PRO A 211 25.73 50.71 20.16
CA PRO A 211 27.17 51.02 20.22
C PRO A 211 27.60 52.30 20.97
N VAL A 212 28.91 52.36 21.30
CA VAL A 212 29.90 53.41 20.90
C VAL A 212 31.20 53.22 21.69
#